data_AF-A0AAW0ZAH3-F1
#
_entry.id   AF-A0AAW0ZAH3-F1
#
_cell.length_a   1.000
_cell.length_b   1.000
_cell.length_c   1.000
_cell.angle_alpha   90.00
_cell.angle_beta   90.00
_cell.angle_gamma   90.00
#
_symmetry.space_group_name_H-M   'P 1'
#
loop_
_entity.id
_entity.type
_entity.pdbx_description
1 polymer ?
#
loop_
_entity_poly.entity_id
_entity_poly.type
_entity_poly.pdbx_seq_one_letter_code
_entity_poly.pdbx_strand_id
1 'polypeptide(L)'
;MYTEVDRQEKPKKQENNNSVFANEKSSPEKRTNGTMDTSNASMANTPDLSPVKNIRNGEVEDAEVRKTKRWPTDKAYYIAKELLMTERTYKKDLDVINVWFREEVSREAELEGEAVVSLIELLADVHGPCLQEMEARLERWESNARHNIGDFLYNTLLNVLPLYDQYLENLIPVLEKMEYYTRTSRRFDQLCRDFEAQKHCYLPLTSFLLKPLQRLLHYNSIIDRLLDHYPKDHTDFEDCLAARDRLGETLLEGLSIINQAENLVQLCEMQRDINGFDNLVQDGRRFVRQGCLQKYSRKGFQQRMFFLFSDILLYTFRTQQPTQCFRVHGQLPLKGMKIRESDNKTGSDFAFVIDAQGNQSLTVAASNEKEKERWLEDLNMAIAQADADPKMPYLNLKSCSSADEMGEGLGLDADRASCGGAKASQRSNTTVHVCWHRNTSISYADQLRAFQNQLSGFLLRKFKNSNGWQKLWVVFTNFCLFFYKSHRDDFPLASLPLLGYTVTTPTEKDGINKDFVFKLQFKSHVYFFRAESDYTFGRWVEVIRSATQQSYLSNFNGKEGY
;
A
#
# COMPACT_ATOMS: atom_id res chain seq x y z
N MET A 1 -48.15 -62.74 9.58
CA MET A 1 -46.71 -62.38 9.47
C MET A 1 -46.53 -61.61 8.18
N TYR A 2 -46.82 -60.32 8.23
CA TYR A 2 -46.50 -59.27 7.25
C TYR A 2 -46.95 -57.98 7.95
N THR A 3 -46.03 -57.05 8.21
CA THR A 3 -46.34 -55.62 8.31
C THR A 3 -45.06 -54.79 8.29
N GLU A 4 -45.14 -53.74 7.49
CA GLU A 4 -44.21 -52.62 7.31
C GLU A 4 -43.97 -51.83 8.62
N VAL A 5 -42.96 -50.95 8.64
CA VAL A 5 -43.16 -49.49 8.58
C VAL A 5 -41.82 -48.76 8.71
N ASP A 6 -41.69 -47.81 7.79
CA ASP A 6 -40.77 -46.72 7.52
C ASP A 6 -40.46 -45.78 8.72
N ARG A 7 -39.24 -45.21 8.80
CA ARG A 7 -38.97 -44.01 9.62
C ARG A 7 -37.89 -43.11 9.01
N GLN A 8 -38.37 -41.96 8.51
CA GLN A 8 -37.63 -40.73 8.22
C GLN A 8 -37.11 -40.04 9.51
N GLU A 9 -35.91 -39.46 9.44
CA GLU A 9 -35.38 -38.50 10.40
C GLU A 9 -35.47 -37.06 9.90
N LYS A 10 -35.84 -36.14 10.79
CA LYS A 10 -35.74 -34.67 10.69
C LYS A 10 -35.58 -34.08 12.11
N PRO A 11 -35.15 -32.81 12.27
CA PRO A 11 -33.86 -32.45 12.88
C PRO A 11 -33.97 -31.86 14.30
N LYS A 12 -32.86 -31.81 15.05
CA LYS A 12 -32.78 -31.10 16.33
C LYS A 12 -31.82 -29.92 16.30
N LYS A 13 -32.38 -28.78 16.69
CA LYS A 13 -31.75 -27.50 17.08
C LYS A 13 -30.69 -27.71 18.16
N GLN A 14 -29.58 -26.99 18.05
CA GLN A 14 -28.63 -26.79 19.14
C GLN A 14 -28.95 -25.47 19.86
N GLU A 15 -29.31 -25.57 21.13
CA GLU A 15 -29.47 -24.46 22.06
C GLU A 15 -28.18 -24.19 22.82
N ASN A 16 -28.03 -22.91 23.14
CA ASN A 16 -27.01 -22.28 23.97
C ASN A 16 -26.86 -22.92 25.35
N ASN A 17 -25.62 -23.02 25.82
CA ASN A 17 -25.33 -23.24 27.25
C ASN A 17 -24.51 -22.07 27.81
N ASN A 18 -25.19 -21.26 28.62
CA ASN A 18 -24.61 -20.32 29.58
C ASN A 18 -25.11 -20.77 30.98
N SER A 19 -24.20 -21.03 31.91
CA SER A 19 -24.46 -21.03 33.37
C SER A 19 -23.14 -20.73 34.09
N VAL A 20 -22.99 -19.58 34.74
CA VAL A 20 -23.44 -19.18 36.10
C VAL A 20 -22.75 -19.94 37.23
N PHE A 21 -21.92 -19.22 37.99
CA PHE A 21 -21.72 -19.40 39.43
C PHE A 21 -21.68 -18.02 40.12
N ALA A 22 -22.30 -17.94 41.30
CA ALA A 22 -22.81 -16.73 41.96
C ALA A 22 -22.06 -16.37 43.27
N ASN A 23 -22.21 -15.10 43.69
CA ASN A 23 -22.26 -14.49 45.05
C ASN A 23 -21.13 -14.79 46.08
N GLU A 24 -20.64 -13.88 46.94
CA GLU A 24 -21.33 -12.83 47.72
C GLU A 24 -20.33 -11.96 48.58
N LYS A 25 -20.83 -10.81 49.11
CA LYS A 25 -20.44 -10.02 50.34
C LYS A 25 -19.65 -8.67 50.27
N SER A 26 -20.44 -7.58 50.19
CA SER A 26 -20.64 -6.41 51.11
C SER A 26 -19.50 -5.62 51.84
N SER A 27 -19.46 -4.30 51.53
CA SER A 27 -19.41 -3.07 52.40
C SER A 27 -18.10 -2.56 53.07
N PRO A 28 -17.97 -1.27 53.51
CA PRO A 28 -18.43 0.03 52.93
C PRO A 28 -17.41 1.23 53.03
N GLU A 29 -17.75 2.33 52.33
CA GLU A 29 -17.52 3.79 52.57
C GLU A 29 -16.15 4.42 52.94
N LYS A 30 -15.79 5.49 52.18
CA LYS A 30 -15.40 6.82 52.72
C LYS A 30 -15.45 7.93 51.67
N ARG A 31 -16.20 9.01 51.97
CA ARG A 31 -16.25 10.30 51.25
C ARG A 31 -15.10 11.21 51.72
N THR A 32 -14.56 12.04 50.82
CA THR A 32 -14.11 13.43 51.11
C THR A 32 -14.17 14.29 49.85
N ASN A 33 -14.42 15.60 50.06
CA ASN A 33 -14.76 16.63 49.07
C ASN A 33 -13.55 17.28 48.39
N GLY A 34 -13.72 17.58 47.09
CA GLY A 34 -13.65 18.93 46.49
C GLY A 34 -12.31 19.62 46.27
N THR A 35 -11.96 19.87 45.01
CA THR A 35 -11.61 21.21 44.48
C THR A 35 -11.71 21.24 42.95
N MET A 36 -12.20 22.34 42.40
CA MET A 36 -12.29 22.66 40.96
C MET A 36 -10.89 22.82 40.37
N ASP A 37 -10.66 22.24 39.19
CA ASP A 37 -9.72 22.79 38.20
C ASP A 37 -10.22 22.53 36.78
N THR A 38 -10.29 23.60 36.01
CA THR A 38 -10.63 23.66 34.60
C THR A 38 -9.55 22.98 33.75
N SER A 39 -9.91 21.94 33.00
CA SER A 39 -8.99 21.36 32.00
C SER A 39 -9.70 21.05 30.69
N ASN A 40 -9.21 21.69 29.62
CA ASN A 40 -9.50 21.42 28.21
C ASN A 40 -9.44 19.93 27.89
N ALA A 41 -10.58 19.35 27.50
CA ALA A 41 -10.64 18.01 26.93
C ALA A 41 -10.34 18.06 25.42
N SER A 42 -9.07 17.95 25.04
CA SER A 42 -8.68 17.54 23.70
C SER A 42 -8.71 16.01 23.62
N MET A 43 -9.80 15.44 23.10
CA MET A 43 -9.87 14.02 22.77
C MET A 43 -8.92 13.72 21.60
N ALA A 44 -7.69 13.32 21.92
CA ALA A 44 -6.78 12.70 20.97
C ALA A 44 -7.12 11.21 20.87
N ASN A 45 -8.10 10.87 20.02
CA ASN A 45 -8.32 9.50 19.58
C ASN A 45 -7.25 9.14 18.53
N THR A 46 -6.03 8.86 18.99
CA THR A 46 -5.07 8.05 18.22
C THR A 46 -5.57 6.60 18.22
N PRO A 47 -5.62 5.91 17.06
CA PRO A 47 -5.90 4.49 17.07
C PRO A 47 -4.75 3.78 17.78
N ASP A 48 -5.06 3.28 18.97
CA ASP A 48 -4.19 2.43 19.78
C ASP A 48 -4.05 1.09 19.04
N LEU A 49 -2.91 0.90 18.36
CA LEU A 49 -2.54 -0.37 17.78
C LEU A 49 -2.15 -1.29 18.93
N SER A 50 -3.03 -2.26 19.23
CA SER A 50 -2.87 -3.21 20.32
C SER A 50 -1.51 -3.92 20.26
N PRO A 51 -0.86 -4.17 21.41
CA PRO A 51 0.36 -4.95 21.44
C PRO A 51 0.04 -6.41 21.11
N VAL A 52 0.69 -6.94 20.07
CA VAL A 52 0.69 -8.38 19.76
C VAL A 52 1.11 -9.13 21.02
N LYS A 53 0.20 -9.96 21.56
CA LYS A 53 0.45 -10.80 22.74
C LYS A 53 1.73 -11.62 22.52
N ASN A 54 2.60 -11.62 23.53
CA ASN A 54 3.80 -12.45 23.59
C ASN A 54 3.44 -13.92 23.30
N ILE A 55 3.77 -14.39 22.10
CA ILE A 55 3.82 -15.82 21.80
C ILE A 55 5.07 -16.34 22.51
N ARG A 56 4.90 -17.41 23.31
CA ARG A 56 5.98 -18.11 24.01
C ARG A 56 7.07 -18.49 22.99
N ASN A 57 8.20 -17.79 23.05
CA ASN A 57 9.37 -18.09 22.23
C ASN A 57 10.06 -19.34 22.79
N GLY A 58 10.32 -20.31 21.92
CA GLY A 58 11.51 -21.15 22.09
C GLY A 58 12.72 -20.25 21.85
N GLU A 59 13.65 -20.23 22.79
CA GLU A 59 14.94 -19.59 22.63
C GLU A 59 15.66 -20.27 21.46
N VAL A 60 15.71 -19.60 20.31
CA VAL A 60 16.63 -20.01 19.25
C VAL A 60 18.00 -19.53 19.70
N GLU A 61 18.70 -20.40 20.43
CA GLU A 61 20.12 -20.22 20.72
C GLU A 61 20.88 -20.03 19.40
N ASP A 62 21.88 -19.16 19.44
CA ASP A 62 22.77 -18.67 18.37
C ASP A 62 23.62 -19.78 17.69
N ALA A 63 23.24 -21.05 17.87
CA ALA A 63 23.98 -22.25 17.49
C ALA A 63 23.65 -22.78 16.08
N GLU A 64 22.41 -22.65 15.60
CA GLU A 64 22.03 -23.21 14.28
C GLU A 64 22.48 -22.37 13.07
N VAL A 65 22.92 -21.12 13.28
CA VAL A 65 23.42 -20.26 12.19
C VAL A 65 24.93 -20.49 11.90
N ARG A 66 25.61 -21.37 12.64
CA ARG A 66 27.09 -21.44 12.63
C ARG A 66 27.74 -22.55 11.78
N LYS A 67 27.02 -23.31 10.94
CA LYS A 67 27.65 -24.33 10.07
C LYS A 67 27.05 -24.43 8.66
N THR A 68 26.98 -23.32 7.94
CA THR A 68 27.19 -23.34 6.48
C THR A 68 28.51 -22.62 6.21
N LYS A 69 29.40 -23.24 5.44
CA LYS A 69 30.70 -22.66 5.07
C LYS A 69 30.45 -21.26 4.50
N ARG A 70 30.94 -20.22 5.17
CA ARG A 70 30.98 -18.84 4.66
C ARG A 70 32.01 -18.78 3.53
N TRP A 71 31.59 -19.17 2.34
CA TRP A 71 32.22 -18.67 1.13
C TRP A 71 31.93 -17.17 1.06
N PRO A 72 32.86 -16.32 0.57
CA PRO A 72 32.52 -14.94 0.25
C PRO A 72 31.50 -15.00 -0.87
N THR A 73 30.23 -14.93 -0.50
CA THR A 73 29.15 -15.10 -1.45
C THR A 73 29.12 -13.85 -2.31
N ASP A 74 29.38 -14.04 -3.61
CA ASP A 74 29.47 -12.98 -4.60
C ASP A 74 28.20 -12.11 -4.60
N LYS A 75 28.33 -10.83 -4.96
CA LYS A 75 27.20 -9.88 -5.03
C LYS A 75 26.09 -10.42 -5.96
N ALA A 76 26.47 -11.09 -7.06
CA ALA A 76 25.57 -11.78 -7.98
C ALA A 76 24.60 -12.75 -7.27
N TYR A 77 25.08 -13.54 -6.30
CA TYR A 77 24.23 -14.48 -5.57
C TYR A 77 23.17 -13.74 -4.77
N TYR A 78 23.50 -12.63 -4.11
CA TYR A 78 22.49 -11.90 -3.32
C TYR A 78 21.46 -11.21 -4.23
N ILE A 79 21.85 -10.80 -5.44
CA ILE A 79 20.90 -10.33 -6.47
C ILE A 79 19.97 -11.47 -6.91
N ALA A 80 20.51 -12.65 -7.21
CA ALA A 80 19.70 -13.83 -7.55
C ALA A 80 18.79 -14.27 -6.38
N LYS A 81 19.27 -14.18 -5.14
CA LYS A 81 18.48 -14.47 -3.94
C LYS A 81 17.34 -13.48 -3.74
N GLU A 82 17.56 -12.19 -4.01
CA GLU A 82 16.49 -11.20 -4.05
C GLU A 82 15.42 -11.60 -5.07
N LEU A 83 15.83 -12.00 -6.28
CA LEU A 83 14.93 -12.43 -7.34
C LEU A 83 14.04 -13.60 -6.90
N LEU A 84 14.62 -14.59 -6.22
CA LEU A 84 13.88 -15.72 -5.63
C LEU A 84 12.93 -15.28 -4.52
N MET A 85 13.39 -14.42 -3.61
CA MET A 85 12.55 -14.00 -2.50
C MET A 85 11.33 -13.20 -2.97
N THR A 86 11.52 -12.35 -3.98
CA THR A 86 10.41 -11.60 -4.57
C THR A 86 9.52 -12.49 -5.42
N GLU A 87 10.05 -13.47 -6.16
CA GLU A 87 9.25 -14.47 -6.91
C GLU A 87 8.33 -15.28 -5.99
N ARG A 88 8.82 -15.71 -4.82
CA ARG A 88 7.99 -16.39 -3.80
C ARG A 88 6.78 -15.57 -3.38
N THR A 89 6.97 -14.26 -3.23
CA THR A 89 5.85 -13.36 -2.87
C THR A 89 4.93 -13.13 -4.05
N TYR A 90 5.51 -12.93 -5.23
CA TYR A 90 4.76 -12.69 -6.46
C TYR A 90 3.84 -13.87 -6.79
N LYS A 91 4.35 -15.12 -6.74
CA LYS A 91 3.52 -16.30 -6.96
C LYS A 91 2.36 -16.38 -5.97
N LYS A 92 2.61 -16.09 -4.69
CA LYS A 92 1.57 -16.03 -3.67
C LYS A 92 0.54 -14.94 -3.96
N ASP A 93 0.99 -13.78 -4.41
CA ASP A 93 0.11 -12.66 -4.78
C ASP A 93 -0.76 -13.01 -6.00
N LEU A 94 -0.26 -13.78 -6.97
CA LEU A 94 -1.08 -14.32 -8.07
C LEU A 94 -2.13 -15.31 -7.55
N ASP A 95 -1.78 -16.16 -6.59
CA ASP A 95 -2.70 -17.14 -6.01
C ASP A 95 -3.82 -16.53 -5.16
N VAL A 96 -3.64 -15.30 -4.65
CA VAL A 96 -4.75 -14.53 -4.06
C VAL A 96 -5.92 -14.42 -5.05
N ILE A 97 -5.63 -14.19 -6.33
CA ILE A 97 -6.66 -14.15 -7.37
C ILE A 97 -6.96 -15.57 -7.89
N ASN A 98 -5.92 -16.29 -8.31
CA ASN A 98 -6.06 -17.53 -9.06
C ASN A 98 -6.66 -18.69 -8.25
N VAL A 99 -6.48 -18.68 -6.93
CA VAL A 99 -6.98 -19.73 -6.01
C VAL A 99 -8.11 -19.18 -5.16
N TRP A 100 -7.82 -18.17 -4.33
CA TRP A 100 -8.75 -17.75 -3.29
C TRP A 100 -9.93 -16.93 -3.83
N PHE A 101 -9.67 -15.91 -4.66
CA PHE A 101 -10.74 -15.14 -5.28
C PHE A 101 -11.54 -15.99 -6.25
N ARG A 102 -10.87 -16.85 -7.04
CA ARG A 102 -11.53 -17.83 -7.93
C ARG A 102 -12.55 -18.70 -7.18
N GLU A 103 -12.21 -19.19 -5.99
CA GLU A 103 -13.13 -20.00 -5.17
C GLU A 103 -14.40 -19.22 -4.82
N GLU A 104 -14.27 -17.96 -4.40
CA GLU A 104 -15.42 -17.11 -4.08
C GLU A 104 -16.24 -16.78 -5.34
N VAL A 105 -15.60 -16.48 -6.47
CA VAL A 105 -16.29 -16.25 -7.75
C VAL A 105 -17.03 -17.51 -8.20
N SER A 106 -16.42 -18.70 -8.10
CA SER A 106 -17.02 -19.97 -8.53
C SER A 106 -18.23 -20.39 -7.67
N ARG A 107 -18.30 -19.92 -6.42
CA ARG A 107 -19.45 -20.14 -5.53
C ARG A 107 -20.64 -19.27 -5.91
N GLU A 108 -20.39 -18.14 -6.56
CA GLU A 108 -21.41 -17.26 -7.12
C GLU A 108 -21.80 -17.78 -8.52
N ALA A 109 -23.08 -17.95 -8.82
CA ALA A 109 -23.54 -18.46 -10.12
C ALA A 109 -23.40 -17.44 -11.29
N GLU A 110 -22.55 -16.41 -11.14
CA GLU A 110 -22.43 -15.27 -12.03
C GLU A 110 -20.99 -15.10 -12.55
N LEU A 111 -20.85 -14.51 -13.75
CA LEU A 111 -19.58 -14.43 -14.48
C LEU A 111 -18.78 -13.13 -14.25
N GLU A 112 -19.21 -12.27 -13.33
CA GLU A 112 -18.69 -10.90 -13.19
C GLU A 112 -17.21 -10.89 -12.77
N GLY A 113 -16.77 -11.87 -11.97
CA GLY A 113 -15.38 -12.05 -11.54
C GLY A 113 -14.51 -12.93 -12.46
N GLU A 114 -15.11 -13.64 -13.42
CA GLU A 114 -14.37 -14.60 -14.26
C GLU A 114 -13.30 -13.92 -15.11
N ALA A 115 -13.58 -12.73 -15.64
CA ALA A 115 -12.60 -11.98 -16.43
C ALA A 115 -11.34 -11.61 -15.62
N VAL A 116 -11.49 -11.34 -14.31
CA VAL A 116 -10.37 -11.04 -13.40
C VAL A 116 -9.53 -12.28 -13.16
N VAL A 117 -10.19 -13.43 -12.99
CA VAL A 117 -9.54 -14.73 -12.78
C VAL A 117 -8.79 -15.17 -14.03
N SER A 118 -9.45 -15.18 -15.20
CA SER A 118 -8.84 -15.57 -16.47
C SER A 118 -7.66 -14.68 -16.88
N LEU A 119 -7.69 -13.39 -16.52
CA LEU A 119 -6.57 -12.48 -16.77
C LEU A 119 -5.27 -12.94 -16.08
N ILE A 120 -5.39 -13.52 -14.88
CA ILE A 120 -4.24 -13.90 -14.04
C ILE A 120 -3.83 -15.38 -14.21
N GLU A 121 -4.77 -16.23 -14.63
CA GLU A 121 -4.62 -17.69 -14.71
C GLU A 121 -3.32 -18.14 -15.40
N LEU A 122 -3.07 -17.70 -16.63
CA LEU A 122 -1.90 -18.13 -17.40
C LEU A 122 -0.57 -17.72 -16.75
N LEU A 123 -0.53 -16.53 -16.14
CA LEU A 123 0.65 -16.07 -15.40
C LEU A 123 0.82 -16.87 -14.10
N ALA A 124 -0.25 -17.15 -13.38
CA ALA A 124 -0.20 -17.95 -12.16
C ALA A 124 0.32 -19.37 -12.44
N ASP A 125 -0.10 -19.97 -13.55
CA ASP A 125 0.32 -21.31 -13.97
C ASP A 125 1.80 -21.35 -14.37
N VAL A 126 2.27 -20.40 -15.19
CA VAL A 126 3.66 -20.41 -15.67
C VAL A 126 4.67 -20.10 -14.56
N HIS A 127 4.31 -19.25 -13.60
CA HIS A 127 5.23 -18.82 -12.55
C HIS A 127 5.46 -19.90 -11.47
N GLY A 128 4.60 -20.92 -11.36
CA GLY A 128 4.81 -22.06 -10.47
C GLY A 128 6.07 -22.85 -10.82
N PRO A 129 6.18 -23.42 -12.04
CA PRO A 129 7.40 -24.07 -12.52
C PRO A 129 8.63 -23.16 -12.55
N CYS A 130 8.47 -21.87 -12.91
CA CYS A 130 9.59 -20.91 -12.89
C CYS A 130 10.19 -20.76 -11.49
N LEU A 131 9.34 -20.65 -10.47
CA LEU A 131 9.79 -20.58 -9.08
C LEU A 131 10.52 -21.86 -8.65
N GLN A 132 10.03 -23.04 -9.04
CA GLN A 132 10.69 -24.31 -8.72
C GLN A 132 12.10 -24.42 -9.34
N GLU A 133 12.26 -24.04 -10.61
CA GLU A 133 13.59 -24.03 -11.25
C GLU A 133 14.52 -23.00 -10.61
N MET A 134 14.01 -21.83 -10.23
CA MET A 134 14.77 -20.81 -9.52
C MET A 134 15.25 -21.28 -8.13
N GLU A 135 14.39 -21.97 -7.38
CA GLU A 135 14.76 -22.60 -6.10
C GLU A 135 15.87 -23.64 -6.31
N ALA A 136 15.69 -24.56 -7.27
CA ALA A 136 16.68 -25.56 -7.61
C ALA A 136 18.01 -24.94 -8.10
N ARG A 137 17.97 -23.79 -8.76
CA ARG A 137 19.17 -23.07 -9.20
C ARG A 137 19.95 -22.50 -8.02
N LEU A 138 19.28 -21.82 -7.10
CA LEU A 138 19.93 -21.26 -5.91
C LEU A 138 20.43 -22.33 -4.94
N GLU A 139 19.72 -23.44 -4.78
CA GLU A 139 20.22 -24.59 -4.01
C GLU A 139 21.50 -25.18 -4.61
N ARG A 140 21.56 -25.33 -5.95
CA ARG A 140 22.79 -25.76 -6.64
C ARG A 140 23.92 -24.76 -6.44
N TRP A 141 23.65 -23.46 -6.51
CA TRP A 141 24.64 -22.41 -6.25
C TRP A 141 25.26 -22.56 -4.86
N GLU A 142 24.44 -22.80 -3.82
CA GLU A 142 24.91 -22.99 -2.44
C GLU A 142 25.76 -24.27 -2.23
N SER A 143 25.68 -25.22 -3.17
CA SER A 143 26.43 -26.48 -3.14
C SER A 143 27.83 -26.44 -3.79
N ASN A 144 28.34 -25.24 -4.14
CA ASN A 144 29.58 -25.01 -4.91
C ASN A 144 29.52 -25.52 -6.37
N ALA A 145 28.34 -25.50 -6.99
CA ALA A 145 28.18 -25.74 -8.42
C ALA A 145 28.53 -24.50 -9.25
N ARG A 146 28.14 -24.50 -10.54
CA ARG A 146 28.26 -23.31 -11.41
C ARG A 146 27.44 -22.15 -10.85
N HIS A 147 28.04 -20.97 -10.83
CA HIS A 147 27.45 -19.72 -10.35
C HIS A 147 26.90 -18.93 -11.54
N ASN A 148 25.79 -19.42 -12.12
CA ASN A 148 25.15 -18.80 -13.29
C ASN A 148 23.63 -18.65 -13.11
N ILE A 149 23.11 -17.49 -13.47
CA ILE A 149 21.68 -17.13 -13.46
C ILE A 149 21.22 -16.53 -14.81
N GLY A 150 22.15 -16.07 -15.65
CA GLY A 150 21.84 -15.46 -16.95
C GLY A 150 21.00 -16.34 -17.87
N ASP A 151 21.42 -17.58 -18.09
CA ASP A 151 20.70 -18.57 -18.91
C ASP A 151 19.28 -18.84 -18.38
N PHE A 152 19.12 -18.88 -17.05
CA PHE A 152 17.81 -19.05 -16.44
C PHE A 152 16.92 -17.84 -16.75
N LEU A 153 17.42 -16.62 -16.54
CA LEU A 153 16.69 -15.38 -16.81
C LEU A 153 16.25 -15.30 -18.27
N TYR A 154 17.16 -15.58 -19.19
CA TYR A 154 16.87 -15.59 -20.62
C TYR A 154 15.78 -16.60 -20.97
N ASN A 155 15.93 -17.86 -20.55
CA ASN A 155 14.95 -18.91 -20.85
C ASN A 155 13.59 -18.67 -20.18
N THR A 156 13.57 -18.19 -18.94
CA THR A 156 12.33 -17.83 -18.24
C THR A 156 11.61 -16.71 -18.99
N LEU A 157 12.30 -15.61 -19.31
CA LEU A 157 11.69 -14.48 -20.03
C LEU A 157 11.22 -14.87 -21.44
N LEU A 158 11.95 -15.74 -22.14
CA LEU A 158 11.51 -16.28 -23.42
C LEU A 158 10.12 -16.93 -23.33
N ASN A 159 9.86 -17.66 -22.25
CA ASN A 159 8.61 -18.38 -22.03
C ASN A 159 7.49 -17.52 -21.45
N VAL A 160 7.81 -16.57 -20.56
CA VAL A 160 6.77 -15.80 -19.84
C VAL A 160 6.36 -14.52 -20.56
N LEU A 161 7.25 -13.84 -21.28
CA LEU A 161 6.93 -12.53 -21.88
C LEU A 161 5.73 -12.55 -22.84
N PRO A 162 5.52 -13.57 -23.70
CA PRO A 162 4.31 -13.62 -24.52
C PRO A 162 3.00 -13.63 -23.71
N LEU A 163 3.03 -14.19 -22.49
CA LEU A 163 1.88 -14.19 -21.59
C LEU A 163 1.69 -12.82 -20.91
N TYR A 164 2.78 -12.09 -20.68
CA TYR A 164 2.72 -10.70 -20.24
C TYR A 164 2.17 -9.79 -21.32
N ASP A 165 2.54 -9.98 -22.58
CA ASP A 165 1.99 -9.20 -23.70
C ASP A 165 0.47 -9.38 -23.77
N GLN A 166 -0.02 -10.63 -23.73
CA GLN A 166 -1.46 -10.92 -23.65
C GLN A 166 -2.11 -10.28 -22.42
N TYR A 167 -1.46 -10.35 -21.26
CA TYR A 167 -1.97 -9.73 -20.03
C TYR A 167 -2.08 -8.20 -20.16
N LEU A 168 -1.06 -7.55 -20.71
CA LEU A 168 -1.00 -6.10 -20.92
C LEU A 168 -2.14 -5.63 -21.84
N GLU A 169 -2.38 -6.34 -22.94
CA GLU A 169 -3.48 -6.04 -23.88
C GLU A 169 -4.87 -6.07 -23.22
N ASN A 170 -5.05 -6.92 -22.21
CA ASN A 170 -6.35 -7.17 -21.60
C ASN A 170 -6.55 -6.50 -20.23
N LEU A 171 -5.48 -5.96 -19.62
CA LEU A 171 -5.53 -5.43 -18.26
C LEU A 171 -6.50 -4.26 -18.09
N ILE A 172 -6.39 -3.23 -18.93
CA ILE A 172 -7.22 -2.01 -18.81
C ILE A 172 -8.70 -2.34 -18.99
N PRO A 173 -9.14 -3.05 -20.05
CA PRO A 173 -10.55 -3.43 -20.20
C PRO A 173 -11.10 -4.22 -19.01
N VAL A 174 -10.30 -5.11 -18.42
CA VAL A 174 -10.72 -5.89 -17.24
C VAL A 174 -10.87 -5.00 -16.01
N LEU A 175 -9.94 -4.07 -15.76
CA LEU A 175 -10.04 -3.10 -14.67
C LEU A 175 -11.27 -2.19 -14.81
N GLU A 176 -11.53 -1.66 -16.01
CA GLU A 176 -12.70 -0.82 -16.28
C GLU A 176 -14.01 -1.60 -16.07
N LYS A 177 -14.06 -2.85 -16.53
CA LYS A 177 -15.22 -3.74 -16.33
C LYS A 177 -15.44 -4.07 -14.85
N MET A 178 -14.36 -4.32 -14.11
CA MET A 178 -14.41 -4.54 -12.67
C MET A 178 -14.96 -3.31 -11.93
N GLU A 179 -14.45 -2.11 -12.21
CA GLU A 179 -14.97 -0.85 -11.64
C GLU A 179 -16.45 -0.65 -11.98
N TYR A 180 -16.84 -0.90 -13.22
CA TYR A 180 -18.24 -0.83 -13.64
C TYR A 180 -19.12 -1.76 -12.78
N TYR A 181 -18.74 -3.04 -12.65
CA TYR A 181 -19.50 -3.99 -11.83
C TYR A 181 -19.52 -3.64 -10.35
N THR A 182 -18.40 -3.17 -9.79
CA THR A 182 -18.36 -2.70 -8.40
C THR A 182 -19.34 -1.54 -8.17
N ARG A 183 -19.58 -0.69 -9.17
CA ARG A 183 -20.55 0.41 -9.06
C ARG A 183 -22.00 0.00 -9.32
N THR A 184 -22.24 -0.89 -10.28
CA THR A 184 -23.59 -1.20 -10.75
C THR A 184 -24.20 -2.46 -10.13
N SER A 185 -23.37 -3.43 -9.73
CA SER A 185 -23.81 -4.69 -9.13
C SER A 185 -23.52 -4.68 -7.63
N ARG A 186 -24.59 -4.54 -6.82
CA ARG A 186 -24.47 -4.62 -5.35
C ARG A 186 -23.93 -5.97 -4.88
N ARG A 187 -24.21 -7.04 -5.63
CA ARG A 187 -23.73 -8.39 -5.34
C ARG A 187 -22.22 -8.48 -5.54
N PHE A 188 -21.72 -8.02 -6.69
CA PHE A 188 -20.28 -8.00 -6.98
C PHE A 188 -19.50 -7.09 -6.02
N ASP A 189 -20.04 -5.91 -5.70
CA ASP A 189 -19.45 -5.02 -4.70
C ASP A 189 -19.34 -5.71 -3.33
N GLN A 190 -20.40 -6.41 -2.91
CA GLN A 190 -20.40 -7.16 -1.66
C GLN A 190 -19.40 -8.33 -1.68
N LEU A 191 -19.33 -9.08 -2.78
CA LEU A 191 -18.34 -10.15 -3.00
C LEU A 191 -16.91 -9.61 -2.82
N CYS A 192 -16.57 -8.50 -3.49
CA CYS A 192 -15.25 -7.89 -3.39
C CYS A 192 -14.94 -7.46 -1.96
N ARG A 193 -15.91 -6.88 -1.24
CA ARG A 193 -15.74 -6.47 0.17
C ARG A 193 -15.53 -7.65 1.10
N ASP A 194 -16.32 -8.70 0.94
CA ASP A 194 -16.22 -9.89 1.76
C ASP A 194 -14.92 -10.64 1.49
N PHE A 195 -14.41 -10.60 0.25
CA PHE A 195 -13.09 -11.10 -0.09
C PHE A 195 -11.96 -10.26 0.51
N GLU A 196 -12.01 -8.93 0.37
CA GLU A 196 -11.04 -8.01 1.00
C GLU A 196 -11.06 -8.05 2.54
N ALA A 197 -12.15 -8.58 3.13
CA ALA A 197 -12.24 -8.82 4.56
C ALA A 197 -11.39 -10.01 5.04
N GLN A 198 -11.00 -10.90 4.13
CA GLN A 198 -10.28 -12.12 4.44
C GLN A 198 -8.79 -11.84 4.65
N LYS A 199 -8.15 -12.64 5.52
CA LYS A 199 -6.77 -12.35 5.96
C LYS A 199 -5.73 -12.48 4.85
N HIS A 200 -5.96 -13.35 3.88
CA HIS A 200 -5.05 -13.54 2.74
C HIS A 200 -5.12 -12.37 1.75
N CYS A 201 -6.23 -11.62 1.72
CA CYS A 201 -6.36 -10.38 0.95
C CYS A 201 -5.76 -9.20 1.75
N TYR A 202 -4.43 -9.17 1.85
CA TYR A 202 -3.70 -8.21 2.67
C TYR A 202 -3.52 -6.81 2.04
N LEU A 203 -3.94 -6.67 0.77
CA LEU A 203 -4.01 -5.44 -0.01
C LEU A 203 -5.42 -5.33 -0.63
N PRO A 204 -5.85 -4.14 -1.09
CA PRO A 204 -7.05 -4.04 -1.92
C PRO A 204 -6.99 -5.00 -3.12
N LEU A 205 -8.13 -5.57 -3.51
CA LEU A 205 -8.19 -6.60 -4.56
C LEU A 205 -7.56 -6.10 -5.88
N THR A 206 -7.87 -4.86 -6.25
CA THR A 206 -7.33 -4.17 -7.44
C THR A 206 -5.81 -4.02 -7.41
N SER A 207 -5.17 -4.00 -6.23
CA SER A 207 -3.71 -3.92 -6.12
C SER A 207 -3.01 -5.21 -6.56
N PHE A 208 -3.68 -6.37 -6.46
CA PHE A 208 -3.14 -7.64 -6.96
C PHE A 208 -3.12 -7.68 -8.48
N LEU A 209 -4.05 -6.98 -9.15
CA LEU A 209 -4.04 -6.78 -10.58
C LEU A 209 -2.95 -5.84 -11.08
N LEU A 210 -2.12 -5.28 -10.21
CA LEU A 210 -0.92 -4.52 -10.61
C LEU A 210 0.37 -5.33 -10.41
N LYS A 211 0.29 -6.51 -9.79
CA LYS A 211 1.46 -7.33 -9.44
C LYS A 211 2.25 -7.80 -10.66
N PRO A 212 1.62 -8.23 -11.77
CA PRO A 212 2.36 -8.60 -12.98
C PRO A 212 3.17 -7.43 -13.56
N LEU A 213 2.60 -6.21 -13.57
CA LEU A 213 3.30 -5.01 -14.00
C LEU A 213 4.54 -4.73 -13.15
N GLN A 214 4.39 -4.85 -11.83
CA GLN A 214 5.51 -4.70 -10.88
C GLN A 214 6.59 -5.75 -11.12
N ARG A 215 6.19 -6.97 -11.49
CA ARG A 215 7.13 -8.06 -11.76
C ARG A 215 8.00 -7.78 -12.98
N LEU A 216 7.43 -7.25 -14.07
CA LEU A 216 8.20 -6.85 -15.25
C LEU A 216 9.28 -5.81 -14.90
N LEU A 217 8.90 -4.76 -14.16
CA LEU A 217 9.85 -3.74 -13.71
C LEU A 217 10.92 -4.31 -12.76
N HIS A 218 10.55 -5.28 -11.93
CA HIS A 218 11.49 -5.93 -11.03
C HIS A 218 12.50 -6.83 -11.78
N TYR A 219 12.06 -7.57 -12.80
CA TYR A 219 12.99 -8.31 -13.67
C TYR A 219 14.01 -7.37 -14.30
N ASN A 220 13.56 -6.22 -14.82
CA ASN A 220 14.46 -5.23 -15.43
C ASN A 220 15.49 -4.73 -14.42
N SER A 221 15.05 -4.33 -13.22
CA SER A 221 15.94 -3.87 -12.16
C SER A 221 16.93 -4.94 -11.68
N ILE A 222 16.54 -6.21 -11.68
CA ILE A 222 17.44 -7.32 -11.33
C ILE A 222 18.49 -7.53 -12.41
N ILE A 223 18.08 -7.56 -13.68
CA ILE A 223 18.98 -7.78 -14.82
C ILE A 223 19.98 -6.63 -14.95
N ASP A 224 19.53 -5.38 -14.84
CA ASP A 224 20.42 -4.20 -14.88
C ASP A 224 21.50 -4.29 -13.79
N ARG A 225 21.14 -4.67 -12.57
CA ARG A 225 22.12 -4.84 -11.47
C ARG A 225 23.08 -6.01 -11.67
N LEU A 226 22.67 -7.06 -12.38
CA LEU A 226 23.56 -8.15 -12.78
C LEU A 226 24.54 -7.68 -13.86
N LEU A 227 24.05 -6.97 -14.88
CA LEU A 227 24.88 -6.40 -15.96
C LEU A 227 25.88 -5.36 -15.44
N ASP A 228 25.48 -4.53 -14.47
CA ASP A 228 26.38 -3.58 -13.80
C ASP A 228 27.49 -4.26 -12.99
N HIS A 229 27.24 -5.50 -12.55
CA HIS A 229 28.16 -6.26 -11.74
C HIS A 229 29.08 -7.16 -12.58
N TYR A 230 28.56 -7.76 -13.65
CA TYR A 230 29.31 -8.65 -14.52
C TYR A 230 30.20 -7.88 -15.49
N PRO A 231 31.50 -8.19 -15.59
CA PRO A 231 32.31 -7.70 -16.69
C PRO A 231 31.84 -8.32 -18.02
N LYS A 232 32.16 -7.67 -19.14
CA LYS A 232 31.69 -8.09 -20.47
C LYS A 232 32.14 -9.49 -20.90
N ASP A 233 33.22 -10.00 -20.32
CA ASP A 233 33.77 -11.34 -20.57
C ASP A 233 33.20 -12.41 -19.60
N HIS A 234 32.32 -12.03 -18.69
CA HIS A 234 31.65 -12.97 -17.79
C HIS A 234 30.69 -13.88 -18.55
N THR A 235 30.59 -15.16 -18.14
CA THR A 235 29.78 -16.18 -18.83
C THR A 235 28.30 -15.85 -18.90
N ASP A 236 27.78 -15.13 -17.90
CA ASP A 236 26.37 -14.73 -17.83
C ASP A 236 26.07 -13.39 -18.54
N PHE A 237 27.10 -12.63 -18.96
CA PHE A 237 26.89 -11.26 -19.44
C PHE A 237 25.99 -11.24 -20.69
N GLU A 238 26.29 -12.06 -21.68
CA GLU A 238 25.54 -12.14 -22.93
C GLU A 238 24.10 -12.63 -22.73
N ASP A 239 23.91 -13.66 -21.88
CA ASP A 239 22.56 -14.16 -21.56
C ASP A 239 21.73 -13.10 -20.81
N CYS A 240 22.34 -12.38 -19.85
CA CYS A 240 21.68 -11.27 -19.17
C CYS A 240 21.37 -10.12 -20.13
N LEU A 241 22.25 -9.82 -21.09
CA LEU A 241 22.06 -8.77 -22.07
C LEU A 241 20.90 -9.10 -23.01
N ALA A 242 20.85 -10.33 -23.52
CA ALA A 242 19.76 -10.83 -24.35
C ALA A 242 18.41 -10.84 -23.58
N ALA A 243 18.45 -11.24 -22.30
CA ALA A 243 17.29 -11.18 -21.42
C ALA A 243 16.78 -9.74 -21.23
N ARG A 244 17.69 -8.78 -21.03
CA ARG A 244 17.37 -7.35 -20.94
C ARG A 244 16.74 -6.83 -22.23
N ASP A 245 17.33 -7.12 -23.39
CA ASP A 245 16.82 -6.63 -24.67
C ASP A 245 15.38 -7.08 -24.90
N ARG A 246 15.11 -8.37 -24.70
CA ARG A 246 13.77 -8.92 -24.87
C ARG A 246 12.75 -8.32 -23.90
N LEU A 247 13.13 -8.17 -22.63
CA LEU A 247 12.27 -7.50 -21.65
C LEU A 247 12.05 -6.02 -21.99
N GLY A 248 13.08 -5.37 -22.54
CA GLY A 248 13.03 -3.98 -23.01
C GLY A 248 12.00 -3.78 -24.11
N GLU A 249 11.88 -4.73 -25.05
CA GLU A 249 10.84 -4.70 -26.10
C GLU A 249 9.43 -4.72 -25.49
N THR A 250 9.11 -5.68 -24.61
CA THR A 250 7.82 -5.72 -23.90
C THR A 250 7.58 -4.47 -23.05
N LEU A 251 8.61 -3.96 -22.35
CA LEU A 251 8.47 -2.76 -21.52
C LEU A 251 8.27 -1.49 -22.33
N LEU A 252 8.88 -1.36 -23.50
CA LEU A 252 8.73 -0.19 -24.36
C LEU A 252 7.25 0.03 -24.73
N GLU A 253 6.53 -1.05 -25.03
CA GLU A 253 5.10 -1.02 -25.31
C GLU A 253 4.26 -0.93 -24.02
N GLY A 254 4.66 -1.67 -22.98
CA GLY A 254 3.93 -1.81 -21.73
C GLY A 254 3.98 -0.61 -20.77
N LEU A 255 4.98 0.28 -20.84
CA LEU A 255 5.12 1.41 -19.88
C LEU A 255 3.91 2.36 -19.89
N SER A 256 3.28 2.55 -21.05
CA SER A 256 2.05 3.36 -21.16
C SER A 256 0.90 2.74 -20.38
N ILE A 257 0.71 1.42 -20.55
CA ILE A 257 -0.29 0.60 -19.86
C ILE A 257 -0.02 0.58 -18.35
N ILE A 258 1.25 0.49 -17.93
CA ILE A 258 1.62 0.51 -16.51
C ILE A 258 1.13 1.80 -15.83
N ASN A 259 1.42 2.96 -16.43
CA ASN A 259 1.00 4.25 -15.89
C ASN A 259 -0.54 4.40 -15.92
N GLN A 260 -1.19 3.95 -16.98
CA GLN A 260 -2.65 4.00 -17.09
C GLN A 260 -3.34 3.12 -16.04
N ALA A 261 -2.89 1.87 -15.89
CA ALA A 261 -3.44 0.92 -14.95
C ALA A 261 -3.25 1.36 -13.49
N GLU A 262 -2.06 1.85 -13.16
CA GLU A 262 -1.77 2.33 -11.80
C GLU A 262 -2.63 3.55 -11.46
N ASN A 263 -2.74 4.52 -12.38
CA ASN A 263 -3.61 5.69 -12.18
C ASN A 263 -5.09 5.28 -12.06
N LEU A 264 -5.57 4.37 -12.90
CA LEU A 264 -6.95 3.88 -12.85
C LEU A 264 -7.25 3.23 -11.50
N VAL A 265 -6.42 2.28 -11.06
CA VAL A 265 -6.56 1.65 -9.75
C VAL A 265 -6.52 2.68 -8.62
N GLN A 266 -5.64 3.67 -8.71
CA GLN A 266 -5.56 4.73 -7.71
C GLN A 266 -6.84 5.58 -7.62
N LEU A 267 -7.44 5.93 -8.77
CA LEU A 267 -8.72 6.65 -8.82
C LEU A 267 -9.86 5.78 -8.27
N CYS A 268 -9.93 4.50 -8.64
CA CYS A 268 -10.92 3.55 -8.09
C CYS A 268 -10.81 3.46 -6.56
N GLU A 269 -9.60 3.28 -6.03
CA GLU A 269 -9.40 3.16 -4.58
C GLU A 269 -9.74 4.45 -3.82
N MET A 270 -9.46 5.61 -4.42
CA MET A 270 -9.89 6.92 -3.88
C MET A 270 -11.40 7.12 -3.95
N GLN A 271 -12.05 6.70 -5.04
CA GLN A 271 -13.51 6.78 -5.20
C GLN A 271 -14.23 6.02 -4.06
N ARG A 272 -13.63 4.93 -3.57
CA ARG A 272 -14.14 4.13 -2.44
C ARG A 272 -13.92 4.81 -1.08
N ASP A 273 -12.91 5.66 -0.95
CA ASP A 273 -12.60 6.40 0.30
C ASP A 273 -13.27 7.79 0.38
N ILE A 274 -13.65 8.37 -0.76
CA ILE A 274 -14.21 9.72 -0.88
C ILE A 274 -15.73 9.66 -1.05
N ASN A 275 -16.46 10.32 -0.14
CA ASN A 275 -17.91 10.42 -0.18
C ASN A 275 -18.38 11.80 -0.66
N GLY A 276 -19.47 11.85 -1.42
CA GLY A 276 -20.03 13.12 -1.92
C GLY A 276 -19.42 13.60 -3.23
N PHE A 277 -18.65 12.75 -3.92
CA PHE A 277 -18.14 12.98 -5.27
C PHE A 277 -18.10 11.66 -6.04
N ASP A 278 -19.17 11.38 -6.79
CA ASP A 278 -19.42 10.03 -7.35
C ASP A 278 -18.73 9.77 -8.70
N ASN A 279 -18.09 10.78 -9.31
CA ASN A 279 -17.51 10.73 -10.66
C ASN A 279 -16.00 11.00 -10.62
N LEU A 280 -15.28 10.34 -9.71
CA LEU A 280 -13.84 10.49 -9.58
C LEU A 280 -13.09 9.81 -10.73
N VAL A 281 -13.48 8.58 -11.06
CA VAL A 281 -12.92 7.82 -12.18
C VAL A 281 -13.44 8.41 -13.49
N GLN A 282 -12.57 9.11 -14.22
CA GLN A 282 -12.88 9.76 -15.49
C GLN A 282 -11.69 9.60 -16.43
N ASP A 283 -11.99 9.50 -17.72
CA ASP A 283 -10.96 9.53 -18.76
C ASP A 283 -10.19 10.86 -18.69
N GLY A 284 -8.87 10.77 -18.84
CA GLY A 284 -7.95 11.91 -18.74
C GLY A 284 -7.68 12.47 -17.33
N ARG A 285 -8.45 12.11 -16.30
CA ARG A 285 -8.13 12.53 -14.92
C ARG A 285 -6.94 11.73 -14.40
N ARG A 286 -5.97 12.43 -13.81
CA ARG A 286 -4.79 11.81 -13.18
C ARG A 286 -4.69 12.20 -11.72
N PHE A 287 -4.32 11.25 -10.87
CA PHE A 287 -3.94 11.54 -9.49
C PHE A 287 -2.61 12.32 -9.47
N VAL A 288 -2.50 13.32 -8.61
CA VAL A 288 -1.26 14.12 -8.44
C VAL A 288 -0.74 14.01 -7.02
N ARG A 289 -1.55 14.39 -6.01
CA ARG A 289 -1.14 14.35 -4.60
C ARG A 289 -2.33 14.20 -3.66
N GLN A 290 -2.15 13.43 -2.59
CA GLN A 290 -3.09 13.38 -1.48
C GLN A 290 -2.36 13.69 -0.18
N GLY A 291 -3.01 14.35 0.77
CA GLY A 291 -2.40 14.58 2.06
C GLY A 291 -3.17 15.53 2.94
N CYS A 292 -2.65 15.72 4.16
CA CYS A 292 -3.26 16.62 5.13
C CYS A 292 -2.68 18.03 5.06
N LEU A 293 -3.58 19.01 5.02
CA LEU A 293 -3.30 20.41 5.27
C LEU A 293 -4.28 20.93 6.32
N GLN A 294 -3.92 22.02 6.99
CA GLN A 294 -4.77 22.73 7.91
C GLN A 294 -5.51 23.84 7.16
N LYS A 295 -6.82 23.74 6.99
CA LYS A 295 -7.65 24.81 6.42
C LYS A 295 -7.99 25.84 7.51
N TYR A 296 -7.74 27.11 7.24
CA TYR A 296 -8.16 28.20 8.11
C TYR A 296 -9.68 28.41 7.99
N SER A 297 -10.34 28.56 9.14
CA SER A 297 -11.78 28.87 9.24
C SER A 297 -12.02 29.88 10.36
N ARG A 298 -13.29 30.21 10.63
CA ARG A 298 -13.68 31.05 11.77
C ARG A 298 -13.25 30.46 13.12
N LYS A 299 -13.07 29.15 13.19
CA LYS A 299 -12.62 28.42 14.39
C LYS A 299 -11.10 28.20 14.40
N GLY A 300 -10.35 28.90 13.55
CA GLY A 300 -8.91 28.73 13.37
C GLY A 300 -8.56 27.61 12.38
N PHE A 301 -7.33 27.11 12.49
CA PHE A 301 -6.83 26.03 11.63
C PHE A 301 -7.47 24.69 11.96
N GLN A 302 -7.99 24.01 10.93
CA GLN A 302 -8.61 22.70 11.07
C GLN A 302 -8.05 21.73 10.03
N GLN A 303 -7.72 20.52 10.49
CA GLN A 303 -7.22 19.47 9.62
C GLN A 303 -8.27 19.07 8.59
N ARG A 304 -7.84 19.00 7.33
CA ARG A 304 -8.64 18.51 6.20
C ARG A 304 -7.75 17.63 5.33
N MET A 305 -8.35 16.62 4.71
CA MET A 305 -7.65 15.84 3.69
C MET A 305 -7.84 16.57 2.36
N PHE A 306 -6.76 16.73 1.61
CA PHE A 306 -6.76 17.32 0.28
C PHE A 306 -6.36 16.26 -0.74
N PHE A 307 -7.03 16.28 -1.88
CA PHE A 307 -6.78 15.40 -3.02
C PHE A 307 -6.65 16.27 -4.27
N LEU A 308 -5.42 16.41 -4.76
CA LEU A 308 -5.08 17.09 -5.99
C LEU A 308 -5.08 16.09 -7.13
N PHE A 309 -5.90 16.37 -8.13
CA PHE A 309 -5.94 15.69 -9.42
C PHE A 309 -5.46 16.65 -10.51
N SER A 310 -5.30 16.16 -11.73
CA SER A 310 -4.85 16.96 -12.88
C SER A 310 -5.77 18.13 -13.24
N ASP A 311 -7.03 18.08 -12.81
CA ASP A 311 -8.09 19.03 -13.20
C ASP A 311 -8.77 19.72 -12.01
N ILE A 312 -8.73 19.10 -10.83
CA ILE A 312 -9.48 19.53 -9.65
C ILE A 312 -8.72 19.28 -8.36
N LEU A 313 -8.87 20.21 -7.40
CA LEU A 313 -8.47 20.04 -6.01
C LEU A 313 -9.71 19.80 -5.14
N LEU A 314 -9.81 18.63 -4.53
CA LEU A 314 -10.84 18.31 -3.55
C LEU A 314 -10.31 18.50 -2.13
N TYR A 315 -11.17 18.93 -1.21
CA TYR A 315 -10.86 18.91 0.22
C TYR A 315 -12.05 18.42 1.03
N THR A 316 -11.75 17.65 2.07
CA THR A 316 -12.75 16.82 2.76
C THR A 316 -12.63 16.95 4.27
N PHE A 317 -13.72 16.66 4.98
CA PHE A 317 -13.67 16.32 6.38
C PHE A 317 -13.80 14.81 6.57
N ARG A 318 -13.20 14.29 7.63
CA ARG A 318 -13.33 12.89 7.98
C ARG A 318 -14.67 12.66 8.69
N THR A 319 -15.45 11.69 8.22
CA THR A 319 -16.69 11.29 8.89
C THR A 319 -16.40 10.52 10.18
N GLN A 320 -17.30 10.66 11.16
CA GLN A 320 -17.27 9.80 12.34
C GLN A 320 -17.84 8.40 11.99
N GLN A 321 -17.65 7.43 12.89
CA GLN A 321 -18.13 6.05 12.75
C GLN A 321 -19.62 5.98 12.35
N PRO A 322 -20.06 4.96 11.59
CA PRO A 322 -19.45 3.63 11.42
C PRO A 322 -18.43 3.47 10.27
N THR A 323 -18.37 4.40 9.33
CA THR A 323 -17.43 4.37 8.20
C THR A 323 -16.41 5.50 8.33
N GLN A 324 -15.11 5.15 8.32
CA GLN A 324 -14.03 6.14 8.27
C GLN A 324 -13.81 6.50 6.80
N CYS A 325 -14.58 7.44 6.29
CA CYS A 325 -14.42 7.95 4.92
C CYS A 325 -14.22 9.47 4.92
N PHE A 326 -13.93 10.01 3.75
CA PHE A 326 -13.59 11.40 3.54
C PHE A 326 -14.70 12.08 2.76
N ARG A 327 -15.61 12.77 3.46
CA ARG A 327 -16.73 13.46 2.82
C ARG A 327 -16.25 14.79 2.25
N VAL A 328 -16.48 14.99 0.96
CA VAL A 328 -16.12 16.23 0.25
C VAL A 328 -16.83 17.42 0.89
N HIS A 329 -16.02 18.41 1.27
CA HIS A 329 -16.49 19.71 1.75
C HIS A 329 -16.52 20.72 0.60
N GLY A 330 -15.53 20.65 -0.28
CA GLY A 330 -15.48 21.53 -1.43
C GLY A 330 -14.48 21.05 -2.46
N GLN A 331 -14.56 21.71 -3.61
CA GLN A 331 -13.83 21.36 -4.80
C GLN A 331 -13.47 22.63 -5.55
N LEU A 332 -12.25 22.70 -6.05
CA LEU A 332 -11.70 23.85 -6.75
C LEU A 332 -11.13 23.39 -8.08
N PRO A 333 -11.71 23.76 -9.24
CA PRO A 333 -11.08 23.55 -10.53
C PRO A 333 -9.71 24.23 -10.58
N LEU A 334 -8.72 23.57 -11.19
CA LEU A 334 -7.36 24.12 -11.27
C LEU A 334 -7.22 25.22 -12.31
N LYS A 335 -8.06 25.23 -13.34
CA LYS A 335 -7.99 26.22 -14.42
C LYS A 335 -8.15 27.64 -13.89
N GLY A 336 -7.17 28.50 -14.13
CA GLY A 336 -7.11 29.88 -13.63
C GLY A 336 -6.96 30.01 -12.11
N MET A 337 -6.64 28.93 -11.40
CA MET A 337 -6.27 28.97 -9.98
C MET A 337 -4.94 29.72 -9.81
N LYS A 338 -4.79 30.47 -8.72
CA LYS A 338 -3.56 31.17 -8.36
C LYS A 338 -3.17 30.86 -6.93
N ILE A 339 -1.87 30.70 -6.71
CA ILE A 339 -1.32 30.51 -5.38
C ILE A 339 -0.61 31.79 -4.93
N ARG A 340 -0.89 32.24 -3.71
CA ARG A 340 -0.22 33.39 -3.08
C ARG A 340 0.41 32.97 -1.76
N GLU A 341 1.53 33.58 -1.42
CA GLU A 341 2.06 33.48 -0.06
C GLU A 341 1.12 34.16 0.94
N SER A 342 1.09 33.65 2.17
CA SER A 342 0.32 34.26 3.25
C SER A 342 1.21 35.20 4.05
N ASP A 343 0.74 36.40 4.37
CA ASP A 343 1.48 37.41 5.16
C ASP A 343 1.67 37.03 6.65
N ASN A 344 1.59 35.75 7.03
CA ASN A 344 1.60 35.23 8.41
C ASN A 344 0.58 35.87 9.38
N LYS A 345 -0.38 36.66 8.90
CA LYS A 345 -1.46 37.28 9.69
C LYS A 345 -2.35 36.27 10.42
N THR A 346 -2.34 35.02 9.97
CA THR A 346 -3.10 33.89 10.54
C THR A 346 -2.32 33.11 11.61
N GLY A 347 -1.06 33.48 11.88
CA GLY A 347 -0.25 32.89 12.95
C GLY A 347 0.37 31.51 12.66
N SER A 348 0.49 31.12 11.38
CA SER A 348 1.17 29.89 10.97
C SER A 348 2.26 30.18 9.93
N ASP A 349 3.49 29.75 10.22
CA ASP A 349 4.67 30.02 9.39
C ASP A 349 4.65 29.31 8.02
N PHE A 350 3.85 28.26 7.89
CA PHE A 350 3.78 27.43 6.68
C PHE A 350 2.46 27.61 5.92
N ALA A 351 1.84 28.79 6.05
CA ALA A 351 0.59 29.11 5.40
C ALA A 351 0.77 29.64 3.96
N PHE A 352 -0.21 29.34 3.11
CA PHE A 352 -0.36 29.89 1.77
C PHE A 352 -1.85 30.01 1.41
N VAL A 353 -2.16 30.79 0.37
CA VAL A 353 -3.52 31.08 -0.07
C VAL A 353 -3.74 30.50 -1.46
N ILE A 354 -4.83 29.78 -1.63
CA ILE A 354 -5.30 29.22 -2.90
C ILE A 354 -6.50 30.05 -3.35
N ASP A 355 -6.34 30.82 -4.42
CA ASP A 355 -7.44 31.56 -5.05
C ASP A 355 -7.90 30.82 -6.30
N ALA A 356 -9.11 30.27 -6.26
CA ALA A 356 -9.79 29.71 -7.40
C ALA A 356 -10.70 30.75 -8.08
N GLN A 357 -11.20 30.41 -9.26
CA GLN A 357 -12.18 31.25 -9.95
C GLN A 357 -13.48 31.41 -9.14
N GLY A 358 -14.18 32.53 -9.36
CA GLY A 358 -15.47 32.80 -8.69
C GLY A 358 -15.35 33.25 -7.22
N ASN A 359 -14.30 33.99 -6.87
CA ASN A 359 -14.04 34.52 -5.52
C ASN A 359 -13.93 33.45 -4.42
N GLN A 360 -13.50 32.24 -4.78
CA GLN A 360 -13.22 31.19 -3.80
C GLN A 360 -11.75 31.25 -3.39
N SER A 361 -11.50 31.60 -2.13
CA SER A 361 -10.16 31.67 -1.58
C SER A 361 -10.05 30.78 -0.34
N LEU A 362 -9.00 29.96 -0.28
CA LEU A 362 -8.68 29.11 0.86
C LEU A 362 -7.33 29.48 1.42
N THR A 363 -7.27 29.85 2.69
CA THR A 363 -6.00 29.88 3.42
C THR A 363 -5.74 28.51 4.04
N VAL A 364 -4.61 27.92 3.71
CA VAL A 364 -4.19 26.59 4.20
C VAL A 364 -2.78 26.66 4.77
N ALA A 365 -2.45 25.76 5.69
CA ALA A 365 -1.11 25.63 6.24
C ALA A 365 -0.63 24.17 6.23
N ALA A 366 0.62 23.95 5.84
CA ALA A 366 1.28 22.66 5.90
C ALA A 366 1.81 22.35 7.31
N SER A 367 2.20 21.10 7.56
CA SER A 367 2.74 20.67 8.86
C SER A 367 4.18 21.12 9.11
N ASN A 368 4.93 21.40 8.03
CA ASN A 368 6.30 21.90 8.04
C ASN A 368 6.63 22.53 6.67
N GLU A 369 7.78 23.19 6.58
CA GLU A 369 8.29 23.85 5.37
C GLU A 369 8.38 22.89 4.17
N LYS A 370 8.94 21.70 4.38
CA LYS A 370 9.09 20.70 3.32
C LYS A 370 7.74 20.23 2.75
N GLU A 371 6.73 20.04 3.60
CA GLU A 371 5.37 19.74 3.12
C GLU A 371 4.75 20.94 2.38
N LYS A 372 5.00 22.19 2.81
CA LYS A 372 4.55 23.39 2.09
C LYS A 372 5.16 23.42 0.68
N GLU A 373 6.49 23.28 0.56
CA GLU A 373 7.20 23.31 -0.73
C GLU A 373 6.63 22.28 -1.72
N ARG A 374 6.39 21.06 -1.26
CA ARG A 374 5.84 19.97 -2.09
C ARG A 374 4.43 20.22 -2.59
N TRP A 375 3.57 20.74 -1.72
CA TRP A 375 2.22 21.11 -2.12
C TRP A 375 2.26 22.24 -3.14
N LEU A 376 3.13 23.24 -2.96
CA LEU A 376 3.30 24.34 -3.90
C LEU A 376 3.85 23.87 -5.24
N GLU A 377 4.86 23.00 -5.26
CA GLU A 377 5.45 22.44 -6.48
C GLU A 377 4.38 21.71 -7.33
N ASP A 378 3.68 20.76 -6.72
CA ASP A 378 2.67 19.96 -7.43
C ASP A 378 1.44 20.79 -7.84
N LEU A 379 0.99 21.73 -6.98
CA LEU A 379 -0.11 22.64 -7.33
C LEU A 379 0.25 23.50 -8.54
N ASN A 380 1.42 24.16 -8.51
CA ASN A 380 1.84 25.03 -9.61
C ASN A 380 2.02 24.24 -10.90
N MET A 381 2.60 23.03 -10.84
CA MET A 381 2.76 22.17 -12.01
C MET A 381 1.40 21.72 -12.58
N ALA A 382 0.47 21.30 -11.72
CA ALA A 382 -0.85 20.85 -12.14
C ALA A 382 -1.70 22.01 -12.73
N ILE A 383 -1.65 23.19 -12.12
CA ILE A 383 -2.33 24.40 -12.63
C ILE A 383 -1.80 24.78 -14.02
N ALA A 384 -0.48 24.82 -14.19
CA ALA A 384 0.14 25.15 -15.47
C ALA A 384 -0.28 24.17 -16.59
N GLN A 385 -0.36 22.88 -16.27
CA GLN A 385 -0.86 21.86 -17.21
C GLN A 385 -2.35 22.04 -17.53
N ALA A 386 -3.18 22.31 -16.52
CA ALA A 386 -4.63 22.50 -16.69
C ALA A 386 -4.96 23.77 -17.50
N ASP A 387 -4.17 24.83 -17.35
CA ASP A 387 -4.33 26.07 -18.13
C ASP A 387 -3.91 25.89 -19.59
N ALA A 388 -2.91 25.03 -19.84
CA ALA A 388 -2.46 24.71 -21.18
C ALA A 388 -3.41 23.78 -21.95
N ASP A 389 -4.28 23.03 -21.26
CA ASP A 389 -5.21 22.09 -21.88
C ASP A 389 -6.56 22.76 -22.26
N PRO A 390 -6.86 22.93 -23.57
CA PRO A 390 -8.13 23.48 -24.02
C PRO A 390 -9.30 22.49 -23.91
N LYS A 391 -9.03 21.18 -23.76
CA LYS A 391 -10.05 20.11 -23.73
C LYS A 391 -10.52 19.75 -22.33
N MET A 392 -9.85 20.23 -21.28
CA MET A 392 -10.25 19.98 -19.89
C MET A 392 -11.68 20.46 -19.64
N PRO A 393 -12.64 19.56 -19.31
CA PRO A 393 -14.03 19.95 -19.12
C PRO A 393 -14.19 20.85 -17.90
N TYR A 394 -14.88 21.97 -18.07
CA TYR A 394 -15.34 22.77 -16.94
C TYR A 394 -16.39 21.97 -16.17
N LEU A 395 -16.00 21.37 -15.05
CA LEU A 395 -16.94 20.77 -14.12
C LEU A 395 -17.68 21.88 -13.38
N ASN A 396 -18.83 22.30 -13.91
CA ASN A 396 -19.82 23.10 -13.19
C ASN A 396 -20.50 22.25 -12.11
N LEU A 397 -19.77 21.91 -11.06
CA LEU A 397 -20.35 21.39 -9.84
C LEU A 397 -20.51 22.55 -8.86
N LYS A 398 -21.72 22.69 -8.29
CA LYS A 398 -22.05 23.73 -7.29
C LYS A 398 -20.99 23.73 -6.20
N SER A 399 -20.17 24.78 -6.16
CA SER A 399 -19.20 24.96 -5.10
C SER A 399 -19.92 25.34 -3.82
N CYS A 400 -19.66 24.63 -2.73
CA CYS A 400 -20.14 25.01 -1.42
C CYS A 400 -19.45 26.32 -1.01
N SER A 401 -20.23 27.41 -0.99
CA SER A 401 -19.81 28.68 -0.40
C SER A 401 -19.51 28.47 1.08
N SER A 402 -18.42 29.05 1.58
CA SER A 402 -18.08 29.07 3.00
C SER A 402 -19.15 29.70 3.91
N ALA A 403 -20.22 30.28 3.33
CA ALA A 403 -21.34 30.86 4.04
C ALA A 403 -22.36 29.84 4.58
N ASP A 404 -22.34 28.59 4.12
CA ASP A 404 -23.29 27.54 4.56
C ASP A 404 -22.86 26.85 5.88
N GLU A 405 -22.27 27.59 6.83
CA GLU A 405 -22.02 27.10 8.21
C GLU A 405 -23.28 27.14 9.10
N MET A 406 -24.48 27.26 8.52
CA MET A 406 -25.72 27.37 9.29
C MET A 406 -26.60 26.13 9.08
N GLY A 407 -26.40 25.10 9.91
CA GLY A 407 -27.28 23.92 9.92
C GLY A 407 -26.72 22.61 10.46
N GLU A 408 -25.65 22.58 11.25
CA GLU A 408 -25.30 21.36 11.99
C GLU A 408 -26.05 21.32 13.33
N GLY A 409 -27.33 20.97 13.24
CA GLY A 409 -28.21 20.77 14.37
C GLY A 409 -29.41 19.94 13.97
N LEU A 410 -29.32 18.62 14.19
CA LEU A 410 -30.41 17.65 14.23
C LEU A 410 -31.12 17.31 12.90
N GLY A 411 -30.98 16.04 12.49
CA GLY A 411 -32.04 15.30 11.80
C GLY A 411 -32.01 15.33 10.27
N LEU A 412 -31.55 14.24 9.68
CA LEU A 412 -32.37 13.29 8.90
C LEU A 412 -31.41 12.38 8.14
N ASP A 413 -31.27 11.15 8.64
CA ASP A 413 -30.81 10.01 7.85
C ASP A 413 -31.79 9.83 6.69
N ALA A 414 -31.43 10.37 5.52
CA ALA A 414 -32.11 10.15 4.27
C ALA A 414 -31.13 9.51 3.30
N ASP A 415 -31.14 8.18 3.30
CA ASP A 415 -30.84 7.26 2.22
C ASP A 415 -29.97 7.79 1.07
N ARG A 416 -28.66 7.65 1.26
CA ARG A 416 -27.74 7.26 0.19
C ARG A 416 -26.75 6.22 0.72
N ALA A 417 -27.24 5.00 0.90
CA ALA A 417 -26.43 3.78 1.02
C ALA A 417 -25.72 3.41 -0.31
N SER A 418 -25.19 4.40 -1.04
CA SER A 418 -24.59 4.22 -2.37
C SER A 418 -23.07 4.39 -2.40
N CYS A 419 -22.46 4.68 -1.26
CA CYS A 419 -21.03 4.50 -1.06
C CYS A 419 -20.90 3.42 0.01
N GLY A 420 -20.88 2.16 -0.42
CA GLY A 420 -20.51 1.05 0.43
C GLY A 420 -19.15 1.38 1.06
N GLY A 421 -19.13 1.78 2.32
CA GLY A 421 -17.90 1.86 3.08
C GLY A 421 -17.59 0.46 3.57
N ALA A 422 -16.39 -0.06 3.34
CA ALA A 422 -15.91 -1.20 4.11
C ALA A 422 -15.98 -0.84 5.60
N LYS A 423 -16.17 -1.83 6.49
CA LYS A 423 -16.12 -1.58 7.93
C LYS A 423 -14.78 -0.90 8.25
N ALA A 424 -14.82 0.15 9.07
CA ALA A 424 -13.70 1.06 9.34
C ALA A 424 -12.35 0.39 9.65
N SER A 425 -12.32 -0.85 10.18
CA SER A 425 -11.07 -1.54 10.49
C SER A 425 -10.28 -1.98 9.26
N GLN A 426 -10.94 -2.32 8.14
CA GLN A 426 -10.28 -2.98 6.99
C GLN A 426 -9.45 -2.02 6.14
N ARG A 427 -9.89 -0.76 5.97
CA ARG A 427 -9.18 0.24 5.16
C ARG A 427 -8.39 1.28 5.97
N SER A 428 -8.37 1.15 7.29
CA SER A 428 -7.64 2.08 8.18
C SER A 428 -6.12 2.16 7.92
N ASN A 429 -5.55 1.17 7.23
CA ASN A 429 -4.14 1.11 6.86
C ASN A 429 -3.86 1.61 5.42
N THR A 430 -4.86 2.08 4.66
CA THR A 430 -4.59 2.66 3.33
C THR A 430 -3.76 3.92 3.47
N THR A 431 -3.04 4.28 2.41
CA THR A 431 -2.18 5.46 2.39
C THR A 431 -2.93 6.75 2.73
N VAL A 432 -4.20 6.87 2.34
CA VAL A 432 -5.08 8.02 2.65
C VAL A 432 -5.23 8.18 4.17
N HIS A 433 -5.57 7.10 4.86
CA HIS A 433 -5.76 7.07 6.30
C HIS A 433 -4.45 7.31 7.06
N VAL A 434 -3.35 6.73 6.57
CA VAL A 434 -2.02 6.95 7.15
C VAL A 434 -1.61 8.42 7.00
N CYS A 435 -1.84 9.03 5.83
CA CYS A 435 -1.60 10.47 5.61
C CYS A 435 -2.42 11.32 6.59
N TRP A 436 -3.69 10.98 6.79
CA TRP A 436 -4.55 11.64 7.78
C TRP A 436 -3.97 11.57 9.19
N HIS A 437 -3.61 10.38 9.66
CA HIS A 437 -3.14 10.22 11.03
C HIS A 437 -1.72 10.77 11.27
N ARG A 438 -0.94 10.98 10.22
CA ARG A 438 0.46 11.41 10.31
C ARG A 438 0.72 12.83 9.83
N ASN A 439 -0.30 13.57 9.39
CA ASN A 439 -0.18 14.93 8.87
C ASN A 439 0.89 15.05 7.78
N THR A 440 0.85 14.12 6.82
CA THR A 440 1.78 14.02 5.70
C THR A 440 1.00 13.94 4.38
N SER A 441 1.72 14.05 3.27
CA SER A 441 1.20 13.81 1.93
C SER A 441 2.02 12.76 1.17
N ILE A 442 1.43 12.22 0.10
CA ILE A 442 2.12 11.41 -0.92
C ILE A 442 1.69 11.90 -2.30
N SER A 443 2.62 11.94 -3.24
CA SER A 443 2.32 12.21 -4.65
C SER A 443 2.20 10.94 -5.48
N TYR A 444 1.71 11.08 -6.71
CA TYR A 444 1.75 10.05 -7.74
C TYR A 444 3.17 9.52 -7.96
N ALA A 445 4.16 10.42 -8.01
CA ALA A 445 5.57 10.05 -8.14
C ALA A 445 6.08 9.21 -6.96
N ASP A 446 5.59 9.48 -5.74
CA ASP A 446 5.91 8.63 -4.60
C ASP A 446 5.30 7.23 -4.74
N GLN A 447 4.07 7.13 -5.26
CA GLN A 447 3.39 5.86 -5.51
C GLN A 447 4.12 5.01 -6.54
N LEU A 448 4.49 5.59 -7.68
CA LEU A 448 5.31 4.91 -8.69
C LEU A 448 6.67 4.45 -8.12
N ARG A 449 7.30 5.27 -7.27
CA ARG A 449 8.56 4.88 -6.63
C ARG A 449 8.37 3.70 -5.68
N ALA A 450 7.30 3.67 -4.89
CA ALA A 450 6.99 2.54 -4.02
C ALA A 450 6.54 1.29 -4.80
N PHE A 451 5.88 1.48 -5.94
CA PHE A 451 5.48 0.44 -6.88
C PHE A 451 6.70 -0.29 -7.47
N GLN A 452 7.73 0.47 -7.86
CA GLN A 452 8.98 -0.08 -8.39
C GLN A 452 9.88 -0.70 -7.31
N ASN A 453 9.84 -0.18 -6.08
CA ASN A 453 10.73 -0.59 -4.99
C ASN A 453 10.08 -1.60 -4.04
N GLN A 454 9.63 -2.72 -4.59
CA GLN A 454 9.16 -3.85 -3.78
C GLN A 454 10.31 -4.75 -3.38
N LEU A 455 10.23 -5.30 -2.17
CA LEU A 455 11.23 -6.21 -1.67
C LEU A 455 10.61 -7.21 -0.70
N SER A 456 11.07 -8.45 -0.78
CA SER A 456 10.70 -9.50 0.17
C SER A 456 11.94 -10.23 0.63
N GLY A 457 11.90 -10.76 1.86
CA GLY A 457 13.00 -11.55 2.38
C GLY A 457 12.94 -11.76 3.88
N PHE A 458 13.90 -12.54 4.39
CA PHE A 458 14.03 -12.78 5.82
C PHE A 458 14.76 -11.63 6.51
N LEU A 459 14.18 -11.15 7.62
CA LEU A 459 14.80 -10.22 8.53
C LEU A 459 14.63 -10.71 9.97
N LEU A 460 15.59 -10.38 10.83
CA LEU A 460 15.42 -10.49 12.27
C LEU A 460 14.89 -9.16 12.81
N ARG A 461 13.77 -9.16 13.52
CA ARG A 461 13.17 -7.97 14.15
C ARG A 461 13.39 -7.98 15.65
N LYS A 462 13.69 -6.82 16.24
CA LYS A 462 13.73 -6.60 17.69
C LYS A 462 13.02 -5.28 18.03
N PHE A 463 12.19 -5.29 19.08
CA PHE A 463 11.64 -4.06 19.65
C PHE A 463 12.65 -3.46 20.64
N LYS A 464 12.59 -2.15 20.85
CA LYS A 464 13.49 -1.45 21.79
C LYS A 464 13.58 -2.12 23.16
N ASN A 465 12.45 -2.56 23.71
CA ASN A 465 12.37 -3.12 25.06
C ASN A 465 12.18 -4.65 25.07
N SER A 466 12.32 -5.35 23.94
CA SER A 466 12.17 -6.82 23.90
C SER A 466 13.51 -7.52 24.07
N ASN A 467 13.57 -8.63 24.81
CA ASN A 467 14.82 -9.32 25.09
C ASN A 467 15.39 -10.13 23.90
N GLY A 468 14.58 -10.45 22.87
CA GLY A 468 14.98 -11.32 21.76
C GLY A 468 14.87 -10.71 20.36
N TRP A 469 15.53 -11.36 19.41
CA TRP A 469 15.35 -11.16 17.97
C TRP A 469 14.38 -12.21 17.42
N GLN A 470 13.47 -11.79 16.56
CA GLN A 470 12.47 -12.66 15.93
C GLN A 470 12.74 -12.75 14.43
N LYS A 471 13.04 -13.95 13.90
CA LYS A 471 13.16 -14.16 12.45
C LYS A 471 11.75 -14.14 11.83
N LEU A 472 11.57 -13.30 10.83
CA LEU A 472 10.30 -13.11 10.13
C LEU A 472 10.56 -13.08 8.63
N TRP A 473 9.60 -13.59 7.86
CA TRP A 473 9.50 -13.25 6.45
C TRP A 473 8.83 -11.89 6.34
N VAL A 474 9.47 -10.94 5.68
CA VAL A 474 9.02 -9.56 5.57
C VAL A 474 8.77 -9.25 4.10
N VAL A 475 7.61 -8.67 3.81
CA VAL A 475 7.23 -8.17 2.49
C VAL A 475 7.08 -6.65 2.60
N PHE A 476 7.76 -5.91 1.73
CA PHE A 476 7.63 -4.47 1.60
C PHE A 476 6.91 -4.13 0.29
N THR A 477 5.72 -3.56 0.43
CA THR A 477 4.89 -3.10 -0.69
C THR A 477 3.94 -2.01 -0.21
N ASN A 478 3.55 -1.09 -1.10
CA ASN A 478 2.58 -0.02 -0.81
C ASN A 478 2.89 0.75 0.49
N PHE A 479 4.14 1.19 0.64
CA PHE A 479 4.65 1.92 1.82
C PHE A 479 4.51 1.18 3.16
N CYS A 480 4.35 -0.15 3.15
CA CYS A 480 4.05 -0.94 4.34
C CYS A 480 4.94 -2.19 4.43
N LEU A 481 5.38 -2.54 5.64
CA LEU A 481 5.97 -3.85 5.91
C LEU A 481 4.88 -4.81 6.37
N PHE A 482 4.77 -5.97 5.74
CA PHE A 482 3.93 -7.08 6.16
C PHE A 482 4.82 -8.19 6.72
N PHE A 483 4.47 -8.70 7.90
CA PHE A 483 5.26 -9.69 8.63
C PHE A 483 4.57 -11.05 8.58
N TYR A 484 5.29 -12.08 8.18
CA TYR A 484 4.84 -13.48 8.17
C TYR A 484 5.79 -14.31 9.05
N LYS A 485 5.31 -15.45 9.56
CA LYS A 485 6.16 -16.38 10.32
C LYS A 485 7.11 -17.10 9.35
N SER A 486 6.61 -17.48 8.19
CA SER A 486 7.32 -18.14 7.10
C SER A 486 6.92 -17.57 5.74
N HIS A 487 7.76 -17.80 4.73
CA HIS A 487 7.42 -17.45 3.34
C HIS A 487 6.26 -18.29 2.78
N ARG A 488 5.93 -19.43 3.42
CA ARG A 488 4.84 -20.33 3.05
C ARG A 488 3.49 -19.97 3.67
N ASP A 489 3.44 -18.94 4.52
CA ASP A 489 2.19 -18.53 5.16
C ASP A 489 1.31 -17.72 4.19
N ASP A 490 0.01 -18.02 4.17
CA ASP A 490 -0.97 -17.40 3.27
C ASP A 490 -1.29 -15.95 3.65
N PHE A 491 -1.20 -15.60 4.94
CA PHE A 491 -1.58 -14.27 5.44
C PHE A 491 -0.59 -13.69 6.45
N PRO A 492 -0.45 -12.35 6.52
CA PRO A 492 0.47 -11.72 7.44
C PRO A 492 -0.01 -11.78 8.89
N LEU A 493 0.95 -11.87 9.82
CA LEU A 493 0.75 -11.75 11.26
C LEU A 493 0.42 -10.32 11.69
N ALA A 494 1.07 -9.35 11.03
CA ALA A 494 0.95 -7.93 11.32
C ALA A 494 1.44 -7.10 10.13
N SER A 495 1.11 -5.82 10.14
CA SER A 495 1.59 -4.84 9.18
C SER A 495 2.16 -3.60 9.89
N LEU A 496 3.03 -2.86 9.22
CA LEU A 496 3.64 -1.61 9.71
C LEU A 496 3.71 -0.59 8.57
N PRO A 497 2.76 0.35 8.49
CA PRO A 497 2.83 1.45 7.54
C PRO A 497 4.01 2.36 7.85
N LEU A 498 4.81 2.71 6.84
CA LEU A 498 6.11 3.36 7.02
C LEU A 498 6.11 4.87 6.75
N LEU A 499 5.05 5.46 6.22
CA LEU A 499 5.03 6.92 5.93
C LEU A 499 5.40 7.77 7.15
N GLY A 500 6.49 8.53 7.09
CA GLY A 500 7.00 9.33 8.23
C GLY A 500 7.94 8.60 9.19
N TYR A 501 8.17 7.29 9.03
CA TYR A 501 9.29 6.63 9.70
C TYR A 501 10.62 7.14 9.14
N THR A 502 11.65 7.12 9.98
CA THR A 502 13.03 7.40 9.58
C THR A 502 13.84 6.12 9.62
N VAL A 503 14.71 5.93 8.61
CA VAL A 503 15.64 4.81 8.51
C VAL A 503 17.04 5.30 8.88
N THR A 504 17.55 4.81 9.99
CA THR A 504 18.87 5.16 10.54
C THR A 504 19.63 3.90 10.92
N THR A 505 20.90 4.04 11.29
CA THR A 505 21.65 2.97 11.97
C THR A 505 21.47 3.10 13.49
N PRO A 506 21.53 1.98 14.26
CA PRO A 506 21.54 2.05 15.71
C PRO A 506 22.69 2.94 16.23
N THR A 507 22.42 3.66 17.31
CA THR A 507 23.41 4.44 18.06
C THR A 507 23.89 3.66 19.27
N GLU A 508 24.97 4.11 19.91
CA GLU A 508 25.47 3.50 21.16
C GLU A 508 24.38 3.40 22.25
N LYS A 509 23.49 4.41 22.32
CA LYS A 509 22.36 4.47 23.26
C LYS A 509 21.31 3.36 23.04
N ASP A 510 21.27 2.78 21.85
CA ASP A 510 20.31 1.72 21.52
C ASP A 510 20.79 0.34 22.05
N GLY A 511 22.05 0.21 22.45
CA GLY A 511 22.59 -1.04 23.02
C GLY A 511 22.59 -2.21 22.04
N ILE A 512 22.65 -1.94 20.73
CA ILE A 512 22.64 -2.95 19.68
C ILE A 512 24.06 -3.17 19.15
N ASN A 513 24.69 -4.27 19.57
CA ASN A 513 26.02 -4.67 19.11
C ASN A 513 25.92 -5.86 18.13
N LYS A 514 25.33 -5.62 16.96
CA LYS A 514 25.23 -6.60 15.86
C LYS A 514 25.41 -5.89 14.52
N ASP A 515 26.07 -6.56 13.57
CA ASP A 515 26.23 -6.07 12.20
C ASP A 515 24.92 -6.09 11.41
N PHE A 516 24.87 -5.28 10.36
CA PHE A 516 23.79 -5.24 9.36
C PHE A 516 22.42 -4.90 9.95
N VAL A 517 22.40 -4.01 10.95
CA VAL A 517 21.18 -3.58 11.63
C VAL A 517 20.79 -2.17 11.17
N PHE A 518 19.53 -2.02 10.76
CA PHE A 518 18.90 -0.71 10.59
C PHE A 518 17.80 -0.50 11.64
N LYS A 519 17.56 0.78 11.94
CA LYS A 519 16.60 1.28 12.92
C LYS A 519 15.51 2.03 12.19
N LEU A 520 14.26 1.62 12.42
CA LEU A 520 13.07 2.37 12.02
C LEU A 520 12.50 3.10 13.23
N GLN A 521 12.38 4.42 13.13
CA GLN A 521 11.85 5.25 14.21
C GLN A 521 10.76 6.21 13.72
N PHE A 522 9.64 6.23 14.42
CA PHE A 522 8.57 7.22 14.28
C PHE A 522 8.04 7.60 15.67
N LYS A 523 8.22 8.87 16.06
CA LYS A 523 7.91 9.35 17.41
C LYS A 523 8.57 8.45 18.47
N SER A 524 7.78 7.84 19.36
CA SER A 524 8.23 6.92 20.40
C SER A 524 8.41 5.47 19.92
N HIS A 525 7.89 5.11 18.75
CA HIS A 525 7.97 3.76 18.21
C HIS A 525 9.35 3.52 17.57
N VAL A 526 10.04 2.49 18.05
CA VAL A 526 11.39 2.13 17.59
C VAL A 526 11.47 0.63 17.35
N TYR A 527 11.90 0.28 16.14
CA TYR A 527 12.12 -1.10 15.69
C TYR A 527 13.54 -1.25 15.15
N PHE A 528 14.15 -2.38 15.43
CA PHE A 528 15.44 -2.77 14.88
C PHE A 528 15.26 -3.97 13.97
N PHE A 529 15.90 -3.93 12.81
CA PHE A 529 15.87 -4.99 11.82
C PHE A 529 17.29 -5.36 11.43
N ARG A 530 17.60 -6.64 11.43
CA ARG A 530 18.90 -7.17 11.04
C ARG A 530 18.76 -8.02 9.78
N ALA A 531 19.56 -7.68 8.77
CA ALA A 531 19.71 -8.46 7.54
C ALA A 531 20.80 -9.52 7.68
N GLU A 532 20.85 -10.45 6.73
CA GLU A 532 21.82 -11.55 6.73
C GLU A 532 23.21 -11.17 6.20
N SER A 533 23.30 -10.13 5.38
CA SER A 533 24.53 -9.67 4.73
C SER A 533 24.56 -8.15 4.57
N ASP A 534 25.73 -7.61 4.25
CA ASP A 534 25.93 -6.20 3.94
C ASP A 534 25.11 -5.76 2.72
N TYR A 535 25.12 -6.58 1.65
CA TYR A 535 24.32 -6.32 0.45
C TYR A 535 22.83 -6.23 0.77
N THR A 536 22.29 -7.24 1.46
CA THR A 536 20.87 -7.29 1.80
C THR A 536 20.49 -6.16 2.75
N PHE A 537 21.37 -5.80 3.70
CA PHE A 537 21.19 -4.61 4.54
C PHE A 537 21.07 -3.33 3.71
N GLY A 538 22.03 -3.09 2.80
CA GLY A 538 22.02 -1.94 1.92
C GLY A 538 20.74 -1.86 1.09
N ARG A 539 20.33 -2.99 0.50
CA ARG A 539 19.12 -3.10 -0.31
C ARG A 539 17.84 -2.81 0.48
N TRP A 540 17.68 -3.37 1.68
CA TRP A 540 16.53 -3.07 2.54
C TRP A 540 16.46 -1.60 2.94
N VAL A 541 17.61 -1.01 3.28
CA VAL A 541 17.69 0.42 3.62
C VAL A 541 17.35 1.29 2.41
N GLU A 542 17.85 0.95 1.23
CA GLU A 542 17.58 1.65 -0.03
C GLU A 542 16.08 1.71 -0.34
N VAL A 543 15.40 0.54 -0.41
CA VAL A 543 13.97 0.47 -0.77
C VAL A 543 13.07 1.11 0.28
N ILE A 544 13.39 0.96 1.58
CA ILE A 544 12.58 1.59 2.63
C ILE A 544 12.80 3.10 2.62
N ARG A 545 14.03 3.58 2.42
CA ARG A 545 14.30 5.03 2.33
C ARG A 545 13.58 5.66 1.16
N SER A 546 13.54 5.02 0.00
CA SER A 546 12.84 5.57 -1.18
C SER A 546 11.35 5.86 -0.91
N ALA A 547 10.73 5.10 0.01
CA ALA A 547 9.34 5.26 0.42
C ALA A 547 9.11 6.11 1.69
N THR A 548 10.14 6.35 2.51
CA THR A 548 10.00 6.98 3.84
C THR A 548 10.77 8.28 4.00
N GLN A 549 11.97 8.34 3.41
CA GLN A 549 12.86 9.48 3.42
C GLN A 549 12.95 10.00 2.00
N GLN A 550 12.00 10.85 1.66
CA GLN A 550 11.96 11.48 0.35
C GLN A 550 12.99 12.63 0.32
N SER A 551 14.27 12.29 0.23
CA SER A 551 15.31 13.21 -0.23
C SER A 551 15.16 13.40 -1.73
N TYR A 552 15.27 14.65 -2.19
CA TYR A 552 15.39 14.98 -3.62
C TYR A 552 16.49 14.13 -4.24
N LEU A 553 16.13 13.19 -5.10
CA LEU A 553 17.07 12.69 -6.09
C LEU A 553 17.05 13.73 -7.21
N SER A 554 18.01 14.66 -7.14
CA SER A 554 18.44 15.43 -8.30
C SER A 554 18.73 14.48 -9.47
N ASN A 555 18.08 14.73 -10.60
CA ASN A 555 18.37 14.24 -11.95
C ASN A 555 18.50 12.72 -12.14
N PHE A 556 17.39 12.08 -12.50
CA PHE A 556 17.38 10.92 -13.40
C PHE A 556 16.62 11.22 -14.72
N ASN A 557 16.60 12.48 -15.14
CA ASN A 557 16.40 12.85 -16.55
C ASN A 557 17.78 13.06 -17.16
N GLY A 558 18.20 12.14 -18.01
CA GLY A 558 19.45 12.30 -18.74
C GLY A 558 20.01 11.02 -19.35
N LYS A 559 19.18 10.22 -20.04
CA LYS A 559 19.60 9.43 -21.21
C LYS A 559 18.42 9.26 -22.17
N GLU A 560 17.99 10.37 -22.76
CA GLU A 560 17.66 10.33 -24.19
C GLU A 560 18.99 10.30 -24.95
N GLY A 561 19.14 9.37 -25.90
CA GLY A 561 20.30 9.27 -26.79
C GLY A 561 21.00 7.92 -26.74
N TYR A 562 20.40 6.87 -27.30
CA TYR A 562 20.60 6.40 -28.68
C TYR A 562 19.78 5.12 -28.90
#